data_AF-A0A0D2S0N1-F1
#
_entry.id   AF-A0A0D2S0N1-F1
#
_cell.length_a   1.000
_cell.length_b   1.000
_cell.length_c   1.000
_cell.angle_alpha   90.00
_cell.angle_beta   90.00
_cell.angle_gamma   90.00
#
_symmetry.space_group_name_H-M   'P 1'
#
loop_
_entity.id
_entity.type
_entity.pdbx_description
1 polymer ?
#
loop_
_entity_poly.entity_id
_entity_poly.type
_entity_poly.pdbx_seq_one_letter_code
_entity_poly.pdbx_strand_id
1 'polypeptide(L)'
;MANQSSRYPILCASFNQDNSGFAISTKDGFKIIDSNTGRLCYDRAVGAFIIVEMLYSSSLLAIVGAGEQPSLSPRRLCLFNTTTGAPLREMTFLTSILAVRLNRKRLVVVLQEKTYIYDSNSLSMLDTIDTVPNLKGLCAFSPSLEGCFLALPASTAKGAVLVYNVMELQLHCEIDAHRSPLAAIALSSNGKYIATASEQGTIIRVHLVSEATKSYSFRRGTCPSTIFSLSFAPSLQLPDILVATSSSGSVHIFSLGFETNQRTKMSGSFLGSILPYSVNDALDPAHHHVLHNAVSAGVRSYAVVRKVDKVADSSSSEIASCRSVLGCVLASELYLFIYFCVPFYLPYLYVRLPCPLPPFFYLLTSARS
;
A
#
# COMPACT_ATOMS: atom_id res chain seq x y z
N MET A 1 -15.53 -34.33 1.66
CA MET A 1 -14.48 -34.25 0.62
C MET A 1 -13.37 -33.37 1.16
N ALA A 2 -12.17 -33.93 1.32
CA ALA A 2 -11.06 -33.28 2.00
C ALA A 2 -10.64 -32.00 1.29
N ASN A 3 -10.59 -30.92 2.07
CA ASN A 3 -10.15 -29.59 1.70
C ASN A 3 -8.68 -29.68 1.23
N GLN A 4 -8.44 -29.67 -0.08
CA GLN A 4 -7.09 -29.55 -0.63
C GLN A 4 -6.58 -28.14 -0.30
N SER A 5 -5.94 -27.99 0.86
CA SER A 5 -5.16 -26.81 1.19
C SER A 5 -4.16 -26.56 0.06
N SER A 6 -4.11 -25.32 -0.43
CA SER A 6 -3.28 -24.88 -1.56
C SER A 6 -1.85 -25.44 -1.50
N ARG A 7 -1.36 -25.95 -2.63
CA ARG A 7 -0.06 -26.63 -2.74
C ARG A 7 1.15 -25.71 -2.47
N TYR A 8 0.96 -24.38 -2.46
CA TYR A 8 2.02 -23.38 -2.20
C TYR A 8 1.43 -22.12 -1.54
N PRO A 9 1.47 -21.98 -0.20
CA PRO A 9 1.05 -20.74 0.45
C PRO A 9 2.01 -19.60 0.10
N ILE A 10 1.47 -18.45 -0.33
CA ILE A 10 2.24 -17.21 -0.54
C ILE A 10 2.72 -16.72 0.83
N LEU A 11 4.03 -16.50 0.97
CA LEU A 11 4.64 -16.00 2.20
C LEU A 11 4.67 -14.48 2.22
N CYS A 12 5.01 -13.84 1.10
CA CYS A 12 4.91 -12.40 0.94
C CYS A 12 4.54 -12.00 -0.49
N ALA A 13 3.87 -10.85 -0.60
CA ALA A 13 3.65 -10.15 -1.86
C ALA A 13 3.89 -8.65 -1.61
N SER A 14 4.71 -8.01 -2.45
CA SER A 14 5.04 -6.59 -2.31
C SER A 14 5.23 -5.94 -3.68
N PHE A 15 4.65 -4.76 -3.87
CA PHE A 15 4.91 -3.92 -5.04
C PHE A 15 6.13 -3.05 -4.79
N ASN A 16 6.86 -2.71 -5.84
CA ASN A 16 7.90 -1.70 -5.75
C ASN A 16 7.30 -0.29 -5.60
N GLN A 17 8.16 0.68 -5.28
CA GLN A 17 7.78 2.03 -4.84
C GLN A 17 6.96 2.83 -5.86
N ASP A 18 7.11 2.52 -7.15
CA ASP A 18 6.42 3.14 -8.29
C ASP A 18 5.34 2.22 -8.90
N ASN A 19 5.03 1.10 -8.25
CA ASN A 19 4.05 0.10 -8.69
C ASN A 19 4.30 -0.51 -10.09
N SER A 20 5.52 -0.37 -10.63
CA SER A 20 5.92 -0.86 -11.95
C SER A 20 6.26 -2.36 -11.96
N GLY A 21 6.60 -2.92 -10.80
CA GLY A 21 6.84 -4.35 -10.61
C GLY A 21 6.41 -4.83 -9.23
N PHE A 22 6.34 -6.14 -9.06
CA PHE A 22 6.04 -6.76 -7.76
C PHE A 22 6.79 -8.06 -7.57
N ALA A 23 7.04 -8.38 -6.31
CA ALA A 23 7.61 -9.64 -5.87
C ALA A 23 6.53 -10.52 -5.22
N ILE A 24 6.59 -11.83 -5.49
CA ILE A 24 5.83 -12.85 -4.78
C ILE A 24 6.80 -13.91 -4.27
N SER A 25 6.70 -14.28 -3.00
CA SER A 25 7.44 -15.39 -2.42
C SER A 25 6.52 -16.52 -1.97
N THR A 26 7.08 -17.72 -2.02
CA THR A 26 6.50 -18.97 -1.51
C THR A 26 7.57 -19.70 -0.71
N LYS A 27 7.27 -20.91 -0.24
CA LYS A 27 8.27 -21.76 0.43
C LYS A 27 9.42 -22.18 -0.47
N ASP A 28 9.19 -22.22 -1.78
CA ASP A 28 10.18 -22.72 -2.75
C ASP A 28 11.01 -21.61 -3.38
N GLY A 29 10.76 -20.34 -3.06
CA GLY A 29 11.47 -19.25 -3.71
C GLY A 29 10.69 -17.96 -3.83
N PHE A 30 11.18 -17.07 -4.67
CA PHE A 30 10.47 -15.85 -5.05
C PHE A 30 10.61 -15.53 -6.53
N LYS A 31 9.63 -14.78 -7.04
CA LYS A 31 9.53 -14.31 -8.42
C LYS A 31 9.34 -12.80 -8.43
N ILE A 32 9.94 -12.12 -9.41
CA ILE A 32 9.72 -10.71 -9.71
C ILE A 32 9.03 -10.60 -11.05
N ILE A 33 7.95 -9.84 -11.10
CA ILE A 33 7.09 -9.75 -12.27
C ILE A 33 6.87 -8.26 -12.59
N ASP A 34 6.91 -7.92 -13.87
CA ASP A 34 6.54 -6.59 -14.36
C ASP A 34 5.01 -6.40 -14.28
N SER A 35 4.57 -5.35 -13.61
CA SER A 35 3.15 -5.08 -13.36
C SER A 35 2.37 -4.66 -14.61
N ASN A 36 3.05 -4.20 -15.66
CA ASN A 36 2.41 -3.71 -16.88
C ASN A 36 2.15 -4.84 -17.88
N THR A 37 3.14 -5.71 -18.05
CA THR A 37 3.19 -6.76 -19.06
C THR A 37 2.90 -8.14 -18.48
N GLY A 38 3.00 -8.32 -17.16
CA GLY A 38 2.98 -9.62 -16.49
C GLY A 38 4.19 -10.49 -16.79
N ARG A 39 5.23 -9.93 -17.41
CA ARG A 39 6.46 -10.65 -17.74
C ARG A 39 7.21 -11.02 -16.46
N LEU A 40 7.63 -12.28 -16.37
CA LEU A 40 8.57 -12.73 -15.35
C LEU A 40 9.95 -12.09 -15.61
N CYS A 41 10.40 -11.27 -14.67
CA CYS A 41 11.67 -10.55 -14.74
C CYS A 41 12.81 -11.34 -14.07
N TYR A 42 12.50 -12.03 -12.97
CA TYR A 42 13.48 -12.81 -12.22
C TYR A 42 12.79 -13.97 -11.49
N ASP A 43 13.47 -15.11 -11.42
CA ASP A 43 13.00 -16.31 -10.74
C ASP A 43 14.11 -16.92 -9.91
N ARG A 44 13.88 -17.05 -8.61
CA ARG A 44 14.76 -17.80 -7.70
C ARG A 44 13.96 -18.92 -7.10
N ALA A 45 14.16 -20.13 -7.61
CA ALA A 45 13.45 -21.35 -7.19
C ALA A 45 14.09 -22.07 -5.98
N VAL A 46 14.72 -21.31 -5.06
CA VAL A 46 15.29 -21.88 -3.83
C VAL A 46 15.11 -20.91 -2.67
N GLY A 47 14.55 -21.42 -1.57
CA GLY A 47 14.52 -20.78 -0.26
C GLY A 47 13.18 -20.09 0.05
N ALA A 48 12.73 -20.23 1.30
CA ALA A 48 11.54 -19.56 1.80
C ALA A 48 11.89 -18.16 2.30
N PHE A 49 11.22 -17.13 1.77
CA PHE A 49 11.45 -15.72 2.15
C PHE A 49 10.16 -15.08 2.64
N ILE A 50 10.21 -14.44 3.81
CA ILE A 50 9.07 -13.72 4.40
C ILE A 50 9.04 -12.24 4.00
N ILE A 51 10.15 -11.71 3.50
CA ILE A 51 10.25 -10.35 2.97
C ILE A 51 11.09 -10.39 1.70
N VAL A 52 10.55 -9.83 0.62
CA VAL A 52 11.24 -9.57 -0.63
C VAL A 52 10.86 -8.16 -1.07
N GLU A 53 11.71 -7.19 -0.77
CA GLU A 53 11.48 -5.78 -1.04
C GLU A 53 12.41 -5.30 -2.16
N MET A 54 11.82 -4.68 -3.18
CA MET A 54 12.53 -4.16 -4.34
C MET A 54 13.01 -2.73 -4.08
N LEU A 55 14.12 -2.32 -4.70
CA LEU A 55 14.47 -0.91 -4.85
C LEU A 55 14.13 -0.45 -6.27
N TYR A 56 12.92 0.08 -6.45
CA TYR A 56 12.32 0.44 -7.74
C TYR A 56 12.45 -0.72 -8.74
N SER A 57 12.98 -0.46 -9.92
CA SER A 57 13.27 -1.48 -10.95
C SER A 57 14.76 -1.81 -11.05
N SER A 58 15.54 -1.55 -9.99
CA SER A 58 16.95 -1.92 -9.93
C SER A 58 17.13 -3.42 -9.67
N SER A 59 18.37 -3.91 -9.81
CA SER A 59 18.71 -5.29 -9.45
C SER A 59 18.88 -5.53 -7.95
N LEU A 60 18.80 -4.48 -7.12
CA LEU A 60 18.94 -4.58 -5.67
C LEU A 60 17.62 -5.00 -5.02
N LEU A 61 17.68 -6.06 -4.23
CA LEU A 61 16.61 -6.54 -3.36
C LEU A 61 17.05 -6.54 -1.91
N ALA A 62 16.11 -6.33 -1.01
CA ALA A 62 16.24 -6.61 0.41
C ALA A 62 15.40 -7.84 0.75
N ILE A 63 16.06 -8.95 1.11
CA ILE A 63 15.41 -10.23 1.36
C ILE A 63 15.64 -10.71 2.79
N VAL A 64 14.61 -11.30 3.39
CA VAL A 64 14.65 -11.91 4.73
C VAL A 64 14.09 -13.33 4.66
N GLY A 65 14.84 -14.29 5.20
CA GLY A 65 14.49 -15.70 5.19
C GLY A 65 13.39 -16.07 6.19
N ALA A 66 12.63 -17.14 5.90
CA ALA A 66 11.50 -17.57 6.73
C ALA A 66 11.91 -18.36 7.99
N GLY A 67 13.17 -18.77 8.12
CA GLY A 67 13.66 -19.61 9.22
C GLY A 67 13.55 -21.11 8.98
N GLU A 68 13.00 -21.54 7.84
CA GLU A 68 12.87 -22.97 7.50
C GLU A 68 14.23 -23.64 7.20
N GLN A 69 15.23 -22.85 6.80
CA GLN A 69 16.61 -23.29 6.58
C GLN A 69 17.57 -22.51 7.49
N PRO A 70 18.64 -23.14 8.02
CA PRO A 70 19.60 -22.47 8.90
C PRO A 70 20.26 -21.22 8.28
N SER A 71 20.45 -21.21 6.97
CA SER A 71 20.99 -20.08 6.22
C SER A 71 19.99 -18.93 6.03
N LEU A 72 18.69 -19.18 6.18
CA LEU A 72 17.60 -18.25 5.90
C LEU A 72 16.91 -17.82 7.20
N SER A 73 17.60 -17.03 8.02
CA SER A 73 17.08 -16.55 9.30
C SER A 73 16.10 -15.38 9.15
N PRO A 74 15.00 -15.33 9.94
CA PRO A 74 14.10 -14.18 10.01
C PRO A 74 14.73 -12.95 10.68
N ARG A 75 15.92 -13.11 11.26
CA ARG A 75 16.70 -12.04 11.90
C ARG A 75 17.83 -11.52 11.02
N ARG A 76 17.95 -12.04 9.79
CA ARG A 76 19.02 -11.67 8.87
C ARG A 76 18.45 -10.99 7.64
N LEU A 77 18.84 -9.73 7.45
CA LEU A 77 18.59 -9.00 6.22
C LEU A 77 19.74 -9.27 5.24
N CYS A 78 19.41 -9.70 4.03
CA CYS A 78 20.37 -9.83 2.93
C CYS A 78 20.02 -8.82 1.84
N LEU A 79 20.98 -7.96 1.49
CA LEU A 79 20.92 -7.17 0.27
C LEU A 79 21.44 -8.03 -0.88
N PHE A 80 20.59 -8.31 -1.85
CA PHE A 80 20.83 -9.30 -2.91
C PHE A 80 20.79 -8.64 -4.27
N ASN A 81 21.67 -9.04 -5.18
CA ASN A 81 21.71 -8.54 -6.55
C ASN A 81 21.16 -9.61 -7.51
N THR A 82 20.07 -9.28 -8.21
CA THR A 82 19.41 -10.20 -9.15
C THR A 82 20.20 -10.42 -10.43
N THR A 83 21.04 -9.47 -10.84
CA THR A 83 21.88 -9.60 -12.04
C THR A 83 23.02 -10.59 -11.80
N THR A 84 23.68 -10.53 -10.65
CA THR A 84 24.78 -11.44 -10.31
C THR A 84 24.30 -12.72 -9.63
N GLY A 85 23.07 -12.73 -9.09
CA GLY A 85 22.53 -13.85 -8.33
C GLY A 85 23.20 -14.05 -6.97
N ALA A 86 23.88 -13.02 -6.44
CA ALA A 86 24.72 -13.12 -5.24
C ALA A 86 24.30 -12.12 -4.14
N PRO A 87 24.52 -12.46 -2.85
CA PRO A 87 24.39 -11.52 -1.76
C PRO A 87 25.49 -10.43 -1.87
N LEU A 88 25.09 -9.18 -1.70
CA LEU A 88 26.00 -8.03 -1.63
C LEU A 88 26.45 -7.76 -0.19
N ARG A 89 25.48 -7.76 0.74
CA ARG A 89 25.69 -7.45 2.16
C ARG A 89 24.67 -8.20 3.01
N GLU A 90 25.06 -8.56 4.23
CA GLU A 90 24.18 -9.16 5.22
C GLU A 90 24.24 -8.38 6.54
N MET A 91 23.09 -8.23 7.19
CA MET A 91 22.93 -7.57 8.48
C MET A 91 22.14 -8.49 9.41
N THR A 92 22.58 -8.62 10.66
CA THR A 92 21.94 -9.47 11.67
C THR A 92 21.35 -8.62 12.78
N PHE A 93 20.11 -8.93 13.15
CA PHE A 93 19.34 -8.23 14.16
C PHE A 93 19.08 -9.12 15.38
N LEU A 94 18.77 -8.50 16.51
CA LEU A 94 18.52 -9.22 17.77
C LEU A 94 17.25 -10.06 17.69
N THR A 95 16.18 -9.50 17.13
CA THR A 95 14.88 -10.16 16.96
C THR A 95 14.47 -10.21 15.48
N SER A 96 13.35 -10.88 15.20
CA SER A 96 12.85 -11.05 13.83
C SER A 96 12.53 -9.71 13.18
N ILE A 97 12.94 -9.56 11.93
CA ILE A 97 12.61 -8.41 11.09
C ILE A 97 11.16 -8.56 10.65
N LEU A 98 10.35 -7.54 10.93
CA LEU A 98 8.91 -7.56 10.62
C LEU A 98 8.59 -6.79 9.34
N ALA A 99 9.34 -5.74 9.03
CA ALA A 99 9.24 -5.03 7.75
C ALA A 99 10.57 -4.41 7.35
N VAL A 100 10.76 -4.27 6.03
CA VAL A 100 11.88 -3.53 5.44
C VAL A 100 11.31 -2.53 4.44
N ARG A 101 11.82 -1.31 4.44
CA ARG A 101 11.47 -0.26 3.47
C ARG A 101 12.73 0.42 2.97
N LEU A 102 12.78 0.73 1.67
CA LEU A 102 13.95 1.34 1.05
C LEU A 102 13.56 2.50 0.13
N ASN A 103 14.43 3.50 0.06
CA ASN A 103 14.53 4.41 -1.08
C ASN A 103 16.01 4.53 -1.49
N ARG A 104 16.35 5.50 -2.35
CA ARG A 104 17.72 5.69 -2.86
C ARG A 104 18.74 6.19 -1.82
N LYS A 105 18.28 6.58 -0.63
CA LYS A 105 19.11 7.19 0.44
C LYS A 105 18.98 6.51 1.79
N ARG A 106 17.90 5.77 2.04
CA ARG A 106 17.54 5.24 3.34
C ARG A 106 17.08 3.79 3.23
N LEU A 107 17.55 2.99 4.17
CA LEU A 107 17.08 1.65 4.45
C LEU A 107 16.48 1.66 5.86
N VAL A 108 15.20 1.31 5.97
CA VAL A 108 14.47 1.24 7.23
C VAL A 108 14.19 -0.22 7.55
N VAL A 109 14.52 -0.64 8.76
CA VAL A 109 14.29 -2.01 9.25
C VAL A 109 13.45 -1.95 10.52
N VAL A 110 12.25 -2.53 10.47
CA VAL A 110 11.26 -2.52 11.56
C VAL A 110 11.30 -3.86 12.28
N LEU A 111 11.56 -3.81 13.58
CA LEU A 111 11.43 -4.92 14.52
C LEU A 111 10.18 -4.67 15.39
N GLN A 112 9.93 -5.55 16.36
CA GLN A 112 8.76 -5.42 17.24
C GLN A 112 8.76 -4.14 18.09
N GLU A 113 9.91 -3.75 18.65
CA GLU A 113 9.99 -2.63 19.62
C GLU A 113 10.98 -1.54 19.20
N LYS A 114 11.64 -1.73 18.06
CA LYS A 114 12.65 -0.80 17.54
C LYS A 114 12.53 -0.70 16.03
N THR A 115 12.76 0.49 15.50
CA THR A 115 12.97 0.70 14.07
C THR A 115 14.33 1.33 13.85
N TYR A 116 15.13 0.74 12.96
CA TYR A 116 16.46 1.22 12.62
C TYR A 116 16.45 1.94 11.27
N ILE A 117 17.13 3.08 11.21
CA ILE A 117 17.32 3.86 9.99
C ILE A 117 18.80 3.78 9.60
N TYR A 118 19.08 3.34 8.38
CA TYR A 118 20.42 3.24 7.81
C TYR A 118 20.55 4.13 6.57
N ASP A 119 21.76 4.57 6.27
CA ASP A 119 22.09 5.07 4.93
C ASP A 119 22.10 3.89 3.95
N SER A 120 21.41 4.00 2.82
CA SER A 120 21.26 2.88 1.89
C SER A 120 22.56 2.50 1.15
N ASN A 121 23.55 3.40 1.10
CA ASN A 121 24.78 3.19 0.37
C ASN A 121 25.89 2.67 1.29
N SER A 122 26.14 3.37 2.40
CA SER A 122 27.19 2.99 3.36
C SER A 122 26.73 1.90 4.34
N LEU A 123 25.42 1.73 4.53
CA LEU A 123 24.80 0.90 5.57
C LEU A 123 25.20 1.31 6.99
N SER A 124 25.64 2.56 7.19
CA SER A 124 25.84 3.11 8.53
C SER A 124 24.49 3.35 9.21
N MET A 125 24.36 2.93 10.47
CA MET A 125 23.19 3.23 11.28
C MET A 125 23.14 4.73 11.57
N LEU A 126 22.05 5.38 11.17
CA LEU A 126 21.83 6.81 11.31
C LEU A 126 21.04 7.14 12.56
N ASP A 127 19.95 6.39 12.80
CA ASP A 127 19.13 6.56 13.99
C ASP A 127 18.41 5.27 14.39
N THR A 128 17.93 5.24 15.64
CA THR A 128 17.08 4.17 16.19
C THR A 128 15.88 4.79 16.88
N ILE A 129 14.69 4.38 16.44
CA ILE A 129 13.42 4.79 17.03
C ILE A 129 12.94 3.66 17.94
N ASP A 130 12.77 3.95 19.23
CA ASP A 130 12.06 3.07 20.15
C ASP A 130 10.56 3.19 19.91
N THR A 131 9.91 2.06 19.60
CA THR A 131 8.49 2.02 19.23
C THR A 131 7.67 1.33 20.30
N VAL A 132 6.36 1.61 20.32
CA VAL A 132 5.43 0.70 20.99
C VAL A 132 5.49 -0.69 20.33
N PRO A 133 5.07 -1.77 21.02
CA PRO A 133 5.06 -3.12 20.44
C PRO A 133 4.27 -3.21 19.12
N ASN A 134 4.99 -3.35 18.02
CA ASN A 134 4.47 -3.45 16.65
C ASN A 134 4.49 -4.90 16.16
N LEU A 135 3.66 -5.75 16.77
CA LEU A 135 3.63 -7.20 16.51
C LEU A 135 3.38 -7.59 15.04
N LYS A 136 2.74 -6.70 14.27
CA LYS A 136 2.38 -6.93 12.87
C LYS A 136 3.38 -6.31 11.88
N GLY A 137 4.41 -5.60 12.35
CA GLY A 137 5.34 -4.88 11.47
C GLY A 137 4.68 -3.75 10.67
N LEU A 138 3.58 -3.19 11.19
CA LEU A 138 2.80 -2.16 10.50
C LEU A 138 3.64 -0.90 10.34
N CYS A 139 3.85 -0.46 9.10
CA CYS A 139 4.56 0.76 8.79
C CYS A 139 4.15 1.27 7.40
N ALA A 140 4.35 2.56 7.16
CA ALA A 140 4.34 3.11 5.81
C ALA A 140 5.55 4.01 5.62
N PHE A 141 6.10 4.03 4.41
CA PHE A 141 7.30 4.81 4.10
C PHE A 141 7.11 5.53 2.77
N SER A 142 7.36 6.84 2.77
CA SER A 142 7.34 7.65 1.56
C SER A 142 8.71 7.57 0.87
N PRO A 143 8.77 7.13 -0.39
CA PRO A 143 10.02 7.01 -1.13
C PRO A 143 10.58 8.35 -1.63
N SER A 144 9.81 9.44 -1.56
CA SER A 144 10.26 10.79 -1.94
C SER A 144 11.36 11.30 -1.01
N LEU A 145 12.34 12.03 -1.56
CA LEU A 145 13.42 12.63 -0.77
C LEU A 145 12.98 13.94 -0.08
N GLU A 146 12.02 14.67 -0.66
CA GLU A 146 11.51 15.93 -0.08
C GLU A 146 10.49 15.66 1.03
N GLY A 147 9.66 14.63 0.86
CA GLY A 147 8.66 14.19 1.83
C GLY A 147 8.97 12.80 2.36
N CYS A 148 10.21 12.57 2.80
CA CYS A 148 10.72 11.25 3.22
C CYS A 148 10.26 10.89 4.64
N PHE A 149 8.98 10.59 4.76
CA PHE A 149 8.35 10.27 6.04
C PHE A 149 8.24 8.76 6.25
N LEU A 150 8.42 8.35 7.51
CA LEU A 150 8.11 7.03 8.02
C LEU A 150 6.95 7.16 9.01
N ALA A 151 5.92 6.35 8.80
CA ALA A 151 4.77 6.27 9.68
C ALA A 151 4.78 4.93 10.44
N LEU A 152 4.65 5.01 11.76
CA LEU A 152 4.63 3.86 12.67
C LEU A 152 3.45 3.98 13.65
N PRO A 153 2.93 2.89 14.21
CA PRO A 153 1.98 2.97 15.32
C PRO A 153 2.60 3.70 16.52
N ALA A 154 1.88 4.64 17.11
CA ALA A 154 2.27 5.33 18.35
C ALA A 154 1.59 4.74 19.60
N SER A 155 0.56 3.91 19.42
CA SER A 155 -0.17 3.28 20.52
C SER A 155 -0.61 1.86 20.16
N THR A 156 -0.64 0.98 21.16
CA THR A 156 -1.22 -0.37 21.08
C THR A 156 -2.69 -0.41 21.45
N ALA A 157 -3.24 0.65 22.06
CA ALA A 157 -4.62 0.73 22.53
C ALA A 157 -5.50 1.64 21.67
N LYS A 158 -4.91 2.66 21.05
CA LYS A 158 -5.59 3.62 20.17
C LYS A 158 -4.97 3.59 18.78
N GLY A 159 -5.68 4.13 17.81
CA GLY A 159 -5.20 4.25 16.43
C GLY A 159 -4.40 5.52 16.22
N ALA A 160 -3.29 5.66 16.95
CA ALA A 160 -2.38 6.80 16.84
C ALA A 160 -1.18 6.46 15.96
N VAL A 161 -0.73 7.41 15.14
CA VAL A 161 0.40 7.26 14.21
C VAL A 161 1.51 8.24 14.56
N LEU A 162 2.72 7.73 14.76
CA LEU A 162 3.96 8.50 14.77
C LEU A 162 4.40 8.77 13.33
N VAL A 163 4.61 10.04 12.95
CA VAL A 163 5.18 10.42 11.66
C VAL A 163 6.57 11.00 11.89
N TYR A 164 7.59 10.37 11.32
CA TYR A 164 8.99 10.68 11.53
C TYR A 164 9.66 11.08 10.21
N ASN A 165 10.40 12.19 10.19
CA ASN A 165 11.17 12.61 9.02
C ASN A 165 12.51 11.86 8.97
N VAL A 166 12.66 10.95 8.01
CA VAL A 166 13.81 10.04 7.90
C VAL A 166 15.04 10.73 7.31
N MET A 167 14.88 11.88 6.66
CA MET A 167 16.01 12.66 6.15
C MET A 167 16.61 13.56 7.24
N GLU A 168 15.75 14.24 8.01
CA GLU A 168 16.14 15.14 9.10
C GLU A 168 16.39 14.42 10.42
N LEU A 169 15.99 13.15 10.53
CA LEU A 169 16.11 12.33 11.74
C LEU A 169 15.42 12.95 12.95
N GLN A 170 14.16 13.37 12.76
CA GLN A 170 13.36 13.94 13.84
C GLN A 170 11.88 13.56 13.74
N LEU A 171 11.21 13.56 14.90
CA LEU A 171 9.76 13.44 14.98
C LEU A 171 9.11 14.63 14.28
N HIS A 172 8.23 14.37 13.31
CA HIS A 172 7.48 15.40 12.61
C HIS A 172 6.16 15.70 13.33
N CYS A 173 5.34 14.68 13.58
CA CYS A 173 4.10 14.80 14.34
C CYS A 173 3.57 13.46 14.84
N GLU A 174 2.54 13.51 15.68
CA GLU A 174 1.69 12.36 16.04
C GLU A 174 0.24 12.65 15.64
N ILE A 175 -0.44 11.65 15.08
CA ILE A 175 -1.81 11.76 14.58
C ILE A 175 -2.72 10.78 15.31
N ASP A 176 -3.64 11.29 16.11
CA ASP A 176 -4.72 10.53 16.75
C ASP A 176 -5.84 10.20 15.76
N ALA A 177 -5.61 9.19 14.91
CA ALA A 177 -6.52 8.89 13.81
C ALA A 177 -7.75 8.06 14.24
N HIS A 178 -7.64 7.12 15.18
CA HIS A 178 -8.76 6.24 15.56
C HIS A 178 -8.81 5.94 17.06
N ARG A 179 -9.99 5.55 17.55
CA ARG A 179 -10.20 5.11 18.95
C ARG A 179 -9.75 3.67 19.22
N SER A 180 -9.54 2.88 18.16
CA SER A 180 -9.09 1.48 18.24
C SER A 180 -7.76 1.32 17.51
N PRO A 181 -6.95 0.29 17.85
CA PRO A 181 -5.62 0.09 17.27
C PRO A 181 -5.61 0.08 15.74
N LEU A 182 -4.48 0.47 15.15
CA LEU A 182 -4.31 0.50 13.70
C LEU A 182 -4.25 -0.91 13.10
N ALA A 183 -4.92 -1.07 11.96
CA ALA A 183 -4.82 -2.27 11.13
C ALA A 183 -4.07 -2.01 9.82
N ALA A 184 -4.15 -0.79 9.28
CA ALA A 184 -3.49 -0.40 8.04
C ALA A 184 -3.03 1.05 8.09
N ILE A 185 -1.86 1.32 7.49
CA ILE A 185 -1.27 2.65 7.29
C ILE A 185 -0.70 2.68 5.88
N ALA A 186 -0.88 3.78 5.16
CA ALA A 186 -0.23 4.04 3.88
C ALA A 186 0.18 5.51 3.78
N LEU A 187 1.32 5.78 3.15
CA LEU A 187 1.75 7.13 2.79
C LEU A 187 1.66 7.28 1.26
N SER A 188 1.30 8.46 0.79
CA SER A 188 1.44 8.78 -0.64
C SER A 188 2.93 8.83 -1.02
N SER A 189 3.24 8.57 -2.29
CA SER A 189 4.64 8.47 -2.76
C SER A 189 5.46 9.75 -2.55
N ASN A 190 4.80 10.90 -2.48
CA ASN A 190 5.39 12.21 -2.21
C ASN A 190 5.38 12.62 -0.72
N GLY A 191 4.79 11.80 0.16
CA GLY A 191 4.67 12.10 1.59
C GLY A 191 3.61 13.16 1.95
N LYS A 192 2.77 13.59 1.00
CA LYS A 192 1.71 14.59 1.23
C LYS A 192 0.58 14.06 2.12
N TYR A 193 0.17 12.81 1.90
CA TYR A 193 -0.98 12.20 2.56
C TYR A 193 -0.61 10.97 3.35
N ILE A 194 -1.31 10.76 4.46
CA ILE A 194 -1.29 9.51 5.22
C ILE A 194 -2.72 8.96 5.36
N ALA A 195 -2.93 7.75 4.87
CA ALA A 195 -4.18 7.00 5.03
C ALA A 195 -4.05 5.99 6.17
N THR A 196 -5.10 5.88 6.98
CA THR A 196 -5.14 4.99 8.14
C THR A 196 -6.48 4.29 8.26
N ALA A 197 -6.46 3.05 8.75
CA ALA A 197 -7.65 2.33 9.17
C ALA A 197 -7.36 1.59 10.47
N SER A 198 -8.35 1.56 11.36
CA SER A 198 -8.30 0.76 12.59
C SER A 198 -8.73 -0.70 12.36
N GLU A 199 -8.59 -1.53 13.39
CA GLU A 199 -9.09 -2.92 13.40
C GLU A 199 -10.60 -3.05 13.18
N GLN A 200 -11.37 -1.99 13.44
CA GLN A 200 -12.79 -1.96 13.07
C GLN A 200 -12.98 -1.87 11.54
N GLY A 201 -12.08 -1.16 10.86
CA GLY A 201 -12.04 -1.01 9.41
C GLY A 201 -13.32 -0.45 8.76
N THR A 202 -14.21 0.18 9.53
CA THR A 202 -15.46 0.80 9.03
C THR A 202 -15.22 2.18 8.44
N ILE A 203 -14.18 2.87 8.92
CA ILE A 203 -13.79 4.21 8.48
C ILE A 203 -12.32 4.20 8.10
N ILE A 204 -12.02 4.82 6.97
CA ILE A 204 -10.66 5.10 6.50
C ILE A 204 -10.46 6.60 6.62
N ARG A 205 -9.38 7.04 7.27
CA ARG A 205 -9.05 8.46 7.41
C ARG A 205 -7.81 8.81 6.62
N VAL A 206 -7.82 9.96 5.96
CA VAL A 206 -6.69 10.50 5.20
C VAL A 206 -6.32 11.85 5.80
N HIS A 207 -5.09 12.02 6.27
CA HIS A 207 -4.60 13.30 6.81
C HIS A 207 -3.56 13.91 5.87
N LEU A 208 -3.46 15.23 5.87
CA LEU A 208 -2.28 15.93 5.34
C LEU A 208 -1.14 15.80 6.34
N VAL A 209 0.04 15.39 5.88
CA VAL A 209 1.19 15.22 6.78
C VAL A 209 1.71 16.56 7.30
N SER A 210 1.65 17.61 6.48
CA SER A 210 2.02 18.99 6.88
C SER A 210 1.03 19.62 7.87
N GLU A 211 -0.24 19.21 7.82
CA GLU A 211 -1.35 19.75 8.59
C GLU A 211 -2.07 18.60 9.30
N ALA A 212 -1.41 18.01 10.31
CA ALA A 212 -1.86 16.79 11.00
C ALA A 212 -3.33 16.79 11.49
N THR A 213 -3.93 17.97 11.68
CA THR A 213 -5.32 18.15 12.11
C THR A 213 -6.34 18.05 10.96
N LYS A 214 -5.92 18.29 9.72
CA LYS A 214 -6.80 18.31 8.55
C LYS A 214 -6.93 16.92 7.97
N SER A 215 -8.17 16.41 7.92
CA SER A 215 -8.43 15.04 7.49
C SER A 215 -9.70 14.88 6.67
N TYR A 216 -9.71 13.84 5.84
CA TYR A 216 -10.91 13.25 5.28
C TYR A 216 -11.28 11.99 6.05
N SER A 217 -12.57 11.76 6.22
CA SER A 217 -13.10 10.52 6.78
C SER A 217 -14.03 9.85 5.77
N PHE A 218 -13.63 8.68 5.30
CA PHE A 218 -14.40 7.89 4.35
C PHE A 218 -15.03 6.69 5.04
N ARG A 219 -16.35 6.55 4.92
CA ARG A 219 -17.05 5.37 5.41
C ARG A 219 -16.92 4.22 4.41
N ARG A 220 -16.14 3.20 4.76
CA ARG A 220 -16.01 1.97 3.96
C ARG A 220 -17.30 1.16 3.99
N GLY A 221 -17.93 1.04 5.16
CA GLY A 221 -19.19 0.31 5.32
C GLY A 221 -19.74 0.37 6.74
N THR A 222 -20.91 -0.24 6.96
CA THR A 222 -21.56 -0.32 8.27
C THR A 222 -20.94 -1.41 9.15
N CYS A 223 -20.74 -2.60 8.61
CA CYS A 223 -20.17 -3.74 9.33
C CYS A 223 -18.63 -3.68 9.38
N PRO A 224 -17.98 -4.07 10.49
CA PRO A 224 -16.53 -4.21 10.57
C PRO A 224 -15.95 -5.15 9.49
N SER A 225 -14.75 -4.85 9.02
CA SER A 225 -14.03 -5.65 8.02
C SER A 225 -12.55 -5.32 8.10
N THR A 226 -11.71 -6.36 8.12
CA THR A 226 -10.25 -6.21 8.14
C THR A 226 -9.79 -5.57 6.85
N ILE A 227 -9.13 -4.41 6.94
CA ILE A 227 -8.49 -3.78 5.79
C ILE A 227 -7.21 -4.55 5.46
N PHE A 228 -7.08 -5.00 4.21
CA PHE A 228 -5.91 -5.74 3.75
C PHE A 228 -4.85 -4.85 3.12
N SER A 229 -5.27 -3.83 2.38
CA SER A 229 -4.36 -2.94 1.66
C SER A 229 -4.98 -1.55 1.47
N LEU A 230 -4.13 -0.53 1.60
CA LEU A 230 -4.38 0.86 1.27
C LEU A 230 -3.31 1.31 0.28
N SER A 231 -3.68 1.98 -0.80
CA SER A 231 -2.72 2.46 -1.80
C SER A 231 -3.19 3.75 -2.46
N PHE A 232 -2.32 4.77 -2.44
CA PHE A 232 -2.55 6.00 -3.19
C PHE A 232 -2.15 5.83 -4.65
N ALA A 233 -2.79 6.62 -5.52
CA ALA A 233 -2.32 6.85 -6.87
C ALA A 233 -0.90 7.42 -6.90
N PRO A 234 -0.13 7.18 -7.99
CA PRO A 234 1.15 7.86 -8.19
C PRO A 234 0.96 9.37 -8.14
N SER A 235 1.76 10.06 -7.32
CA SER A 235 1.53 11.47 -6.95
C SER A 235 1.57 12.49 -8.09
N LEU A 236 2.07 12.12 -9.28
CA LEU A 236 2.08 12.98 -10.46
C LEU A 236 0.80 12.87 -11.30
N GLN A 237 -0.10 11.95 -10.95
CA GLN A 237 -1.31 11.68 -11.69
C GLN A 237 -2.52 12.21 -10.92
N LEU A 238 -3.37 12.94 -11.63
CA LEU A 238 -4.57 13.55 -11.06
C LEU A 238 -5.83 12.91 -11.66
N PRO A 239 -6.91 12.77 -10.88
CA PRO A 239 -7.06 13.21 -9.48
C PRO A 239 -6.31 12.32 -8.48
N ASP A 240 -6.06 12.86 -7.29
CA ASP A 240 -5.52 12.10 -6.17
C ASP A 240 -6.55 11.04 -5.74
N ILE A 241 -6.18 9.76 -5.83
CA ILE A 241 -7.06 8.63 -5.52
C ILE A 241 -6.44 7.75 -4.44
N LEU A 242 -7.27 7.24 -3.53
CA LEU A 242 -6.93 6.20 -2.57
C LEU A 242 -7.78 4.95 -2.84
N VAL A 243 -7.14 3.80 -2.91
CA VAL A 243 -7.80 2.50 -2.99
C VAL A 243 -7.66 1.74 -1.69
N ALA A 244 -8.73 1.05 -1.30
CA ALA A 244 -8.76 0.17 -0.13
C ALA A 244 -9.38 -1.18 -0.47
N THR A 245 -8.79 -2.25 0.03
CA THR A 245 -9.34 -3.61 -0.04
C THR A 245 -9.57 -4.18 1.35
N SER A 246 -10.53 -5.09 1.49
CA SER A 246 -10.88 -5.64 2.80
C SER A 246 -11.36 -7.09 2.74
N SER A 247 -11.48 -7.72 3.92
CA SER A 247 -12.00 -9.08 4.09
C SER A 247 -13.42 -9.31 3.56
N SER A 248 -14.19 -8.24 3.33
CA SER A 248 -15.51 -8.34 2.71
C SER A 248 -15.46 -8.66 1.21
N GLY A 249 -14.28 -8.61 0.58
CA GLY A 249 -14.12 -8.84 -0.86
C GLY A 249 -14.42 -7.61 -1.73
N SER A 250 -14.76 -6.48 -1.11
CA SER A 250 -14.96 -5.21 -1.82
C SER A 250 -13.65 -4.45 -2.04
N VAL A 251 -13.59 -3.70 -3.14
CA VAL A 251 -12.58 -2.68 -3.41
C VAL A 251 -13.26 -1.32 -3.36
N HIS A 252 -12.77 -0.43 -2.52
CA HIS A 252 -13.25 0.95 -2.41
C HIS A 252 -12.22 1.90 -3.02
N ILE A 253 -12.70 2.90 -3.75
CA ILE A 253 -11.91 3.91 -4.44
C ILE A 253 -12.42 5.27 -3.97
N PHE A 254 -11.53 6.09 -3.42
CA PHE A 254 -11.83 7.40 -2.86
C PHE A 254 -11.08 8.47 -3.64
N SER A 255 -11.79 9.50 -4.11
CA SER A 255 -11.16 10.67 -4.71
C SER A 255 -10.87 11.72 -3.64
N LEU A 256 -9.66 12.28 -3.63
CA LEU A 256 -9.23 13.32 -2.71
C LEU A 256 -9.35 14.68 -3.40
N GLY A 257 -9.96 15.66 -2.73
CA GLY A 257 -10.39 16.92 -3.33
C GLY A 257 -9.75 18.18 -2.74
N PHE A 258 -8.50 18.12 -2.25
CA PHE A 258 -7.90 19.27 -1.53
C PHE A 258 -7.74 20.51 -2.42
N GLU A 259 -7.73 20.36 -3.75
CA GLU A 259 -7.48 21.47 -4.70
C GLU A 259 -8.72 21.97 -5.46
N THR A 260 -9.86 21.26 -5.44
CA THR A 260 -11.02 21.66 -6.25
C THR A 260 -11.79 22.86 -5.67
N ASN A 261 -11.55 23.25 -4.42
CA ASN A 261 -12.33 24.29 -3.73
C ASN A 261 -11.64 25.67 -3.59
N GLN A 262 -10.37 25.84 -4.02
CA GLN A 262 -9.69 27.12 -3.89
C GLN A 262 -9.69 28.00 -5.16
N ARG A 263 -10.03 27.46 -6.34
CA ARG A 263 -10.02 28.24 -7.59
C ARG A 263 -11.37 28.86 -8.00
N THR A 264 -12.47 28.54 -7.30
CA THR A 264 -13.84 28.96 -7.69
C THR A 264 -14.55 29.84 -6.65
N LYS A 265 -13.91 30.22 -5.53
CA LYS A 265 -14.52 31.09 -4.50
C LYS A 265 -13.82 32.43 -4.27
N MET A 266 -13.03 32.90 -5.23
CA MET A 266 -12.51 34.28 -5.25
C MET A 266 -13.15 35.11 -6.37
N SER A 267 -14.48 35.18 -6.37
CA SER A 267 -15.20 36.29 -6.98
C SER A 267 -16.56 36.45 -6.29
N GLY A 268 -16.67 37.49 -5.46
CA GLY A 268 -17.96 37.99 -4.94
C GLY A 268 -18.32 37.54 -3.53
N SER A 269 -17.79 38.22 -2.51
CA SER A 269 -18.59 39.03 -1.58
C SER A 269 -17.75 39.41 -0.36
N PHE A 270 -17.72 40.71 -0.08
CA PHE A 270 -17.16 41.30 1.13
C PHE A 270 -18.03 40.96 2.36
N LEU A 271 -17.38 40.97 3.53
CA LEU A 271 -17.89 40.92 4.92
C LEU A 271 -18.36 39.57 5.48
N GLY A 272 -17.66 39.08 6.52
CA GLY A 272 -18.25 38.19 7.53
C GLY A 272 -17.34 37.09 8.08
N SER A 273 -16.74 37.35 9.24
CA SER A 273 -16.40 36.40 10.33
C SER A 273 -15.64 35.09 10.03
N ILE A 274 -14.45 35.03 10.62
CA ILE A 274 -13.68 33.83 10.98
C ILE A 274 -14.56 32.85 11.77
N LEU A 275 -14.73 31.63 11.26
CA LEU A 275 -15.13 30.45 12.03
C LEU A 275 -14.28 29.23 11.58
N PRO A 276 -13.63 28.51 12.50
CA PRO A 276 -12.89 27.30 12.17
C PRO A 276 -13.89 26.15 11.93
N TYR A 277 -13.81 25.51 10.76
CA TYR A 277 -14.68 24.39 10.39
C TYR A 277 -14.36 23.15 11.24
N SER A 278 -15.31 22.78 12.09
CA SER A 278 -15.33 21.55 12.88
C SER A 278 -16.07 20.43 12.13
N VAL A 279 -15.33 19.34 11.90
CA VAL A 279 -15.75 17.93 12.02
C VAL A 279 -17.19 17.59 11.60
N ASN A 280 -17.49 17.55 10.28
CA ASN A 280 -18.64 16.78 9.77
C ASN A 280 -18.59 16.39 8.29
N ASP A 281 -17.41 16.32 7.66
CA ASP A 281 -17.32 15.90 6.25
C ASP A 281 -16.98 14.40 6.15
N ALA A 282 -17.99 13.56 6.39
CA ALA A 282 -18.05 12.31 5.64
C ALA A 282 -18.29 12.72 4.19
N LEU A 283 -17.27 12.62 3.34
CA LEU A 283 -17.33 13.10 1.96
C LEU A 283 -18.52 12.47 1.22
N ASP A 284 -19.19 13.33 0.43
CA ASP A 284 -20.29 13.04 -0.48
C ASP A 284 -20.08 11.72 -1.26
N PRO A 285 -21.10 10.84 -1.40
CA PRO A 285 -21.07 9.66 -2.28
C PRO A 285 -20.44 9.88 -3.65
N ALA A 286 -20.47 11.11 -4.20
CA ALA A 286 -19.80 11.47 -5.45
C ALA A 286 -18.27 11.19 -5.48
N HIS A 287 -17.62 11.12 -4.32
CA HIS A 287 -16.16 10.92 -4.19
C HIS A 287 -15.79 9.49 -3.78
N HIS A 288 -16.75 8.57 -3.75
CA HIS A 288 -16.57 7.20 -3.27
C HIS A 288 -17.19 6.18 -4.22
N HIS A 289 -16.35 5.36 -4.84
CA HIS A 289 -16.78 4.25 -5.69
C HIS A 289 -16.50 2.91 -5.02
N VAL A 290 -17.41 1.94 -5.18
CA VAL A 290 -17.31 0.61 -4.58
C VAL A 290 -17.48 -0.47 -5.64
N LEU A 291 -16.47 -1.32 -5.77
CA LEU A 291 -16.58 -2.58 -6.50
C LEU A 291 -16.94 -3.67 -5.49
N HIS A 292 -18.21 -4.04 -5.47
CA HIS A 292 -18.69 -5.17 -4.67
C HIS A 292 -18.25 -6.49 -5.27
N ASN A 293 -17.93 -7.47 -4.42
CA ASN A 293 -17.54 -8.82 -4.82
C ASN A 293 -16.40 -8.88 -5.86
N ALA A 294 -15.48 -7.92 -5.79
CA ALA A 294 -14.28 -7.89 -6.64
C ALA A 294 -13.38 -9.11 -6.36
N VAL A 295 -13.36 -9.58 -5.10
CA VAL A 295 -12.62 -10.76 -4.68
C VAL A 295 -13.53 -11.60 -3.77
N SER A 296 -13.35 -12.92 -3.75
CA SER A 296 -14.01 -13.78 -2.77
C SER A 296 -13.73 -13.30 -1.34
N ALA A 297 -14.77 -13.20 -0.52
CA ALA A 297 -14.66 -12.76 0.86
C ALA A 297 -13.63 -13.63 1.63
N GLY A 298 -12.83 -12.98 2.48
CA GLY A 298 -11.77 -13.62 3.27
C GLY A 298 -10.45 -13.85 2.53
N VAL A 299 -10.41 -13.80 1.19
CA VAL A 299 -9.15 -13.91 0.44
C VAL A 299 -8.37 -12.61 0.60
N ARG A 300 -7.14 -12.70 1.14
CA ARG A 300 -6.26 -11.53 1.27
C ARG A 300 -5.90 -10.99 -0.10
N SER A 301 -6.08 -9.69 -0.26
CA SER A 301 -5.84 -8.95 -1.50
C SER A 301 -4.90 -7.78 -1.25
N TYR A 302 -3.90 -7.61 -2.11
CA TYR A 302 -3.00 -6.47 -2.13
C TYR A 302 -3.27 -5.70 -3.41
N ALA A 303 -3.84 -4.50 -3.31
CA ALA A 303 -4.17 -3.69 -4.47
C ALA A 303 -3.40 -2.38 -4.47
N VAL A 304 -2.90 -2.01 -5.64
CA VAL A 304 -2.22 -0.74 -5.87
C VAL A 304 -2.83 0.00 -7.05
N VAL A 305 -2.83 1.33 -6.97
CA VAL A 305 -3.13 2.17 -8.12
C VAL A 305 -1.87 2.33 -8.96
N ARG A 306 -1.89 1.86 -10.21
CA ARG A 306 -0.74 1.90 -11.11
C ARG A 306 -0.74 3.14 -11.99
N LYS A 307 -1.92 3.52 -12.47
CA LYS A 307 -2.08 4.64 -13.40
C LYS A 307 -3.43 5.31 -13.21
N VAL A 308 -3.47 6.62 -13.35
CA VAL A 308 -4.68 7.43 -13.48
C VAL A 308 -4.51 8.29 -14.72
N ASP A 309 -5.36 8.05 -15.71
CA ASP A 309 -5.41 8.80 -16.96
C ASP A 309 -6.61 9.74 -16.94
N LYS A 310 -6.42 11.00 -17.36
CA LYS A 310 -7.55 11.88 -17.66
C LYS A 310 -8.18 11.44 -18.96
N VAL A 311 -9.48 11.19 -18.94
CA VAL A 311 -10.27 10.93 -20.15
C VAL A 311 -10.74 12.31 -20.64
N ALA A 312 -10.40 12.64 -21.88
CA ALA A 312 -10.90 13.85 -22.52
C ALA A 312 -12.34 13.57 -22.97
N ASP A 313 -13.33 14.07 -22.23
CA ASP A 313 -14.71 14.03 -22.70
C ASP A 313 -14.94 15.12 -23.75
N SER A 314 -15.49 14.71 -24.90
CA SER A 314 -15.97 15.59 -25.96
C SER A 314 -17.36 16.20 -25.67
N SER A 315 -17.83 16.11 -24.43
CA SER A 315 -19.13 16.67 -24.01
C SER A 315 -18.99 17.52 -22.75
N SER A 316 -19.74 18.62 -22.72
CA SER A 316 -19.67 19.76 -21.81
C SER A 316 -20.10 19.49 -20.36
N SER A 317 -19.56 18.46 -19.72
CA SER A 317 -19.76 18.21 -18.28
C SER A 317 -18.51 18.59 -17.50
N GLU A 318 -18.66 19.46 -16.49
CA GLU A 318 -17.59 20.06 -15.66
C GLU A 318 -16.82 19.07 -14.77
N ILE A 319 -17.11 17.77 -14.85
CA ILE A 319 -16.43 16.73 -14.07
C ILE A 319 -15.45 16.00 -14.99
N ALA A 320 -14.17 16.31 -14.86
CA ALA A 320 -13.11 15.60 -15.57
C ALA A 320 -13.19 14.11 -15.26
N SER A 321 -13.55 13.33 -16.26
CA SER A 321 -13.61 11.89 -16.17
C SER A 321 -12.20 11.30 -16.10
N CYS A 322 -11.98 10.33 -15.22
CA CYS A 322 -10.66 9.70 -15.06
C CYS A 322 -10.75 8.18 -15.15
N ARG A 323 -9.71 7.58 -15.74
CA ARG A 323 -9.54 6.14 -15.84
C ARG A 323 -8.42 5.70 -14.91
N SER A 324 -8.72 4.85 -13.93
CA SER A 324 -7.71 4.33 -13.00
C SER A 324 -7.41 2.87 -13.29
N VAL A 325 -6.13 2.52 -13.37
CA VAL A 325 -5.66 1.15 -13.55
C VAL A 325 -5.16 0.63 -12.22
N LEU A 326 -5.79 -0.41 -11.69
CA LEU A 326 -5.40 -1.07 -10.45
C LEU A 326 -4.64 -2.36 -10.77
N GLY A 327 -3.59 -2.65 -10.03
CA GLY A 327 -2.99 -3.99 -9.97
C GLY A 327 -3.37 -4.65 -8.66
N CYS A 328 -3.85 -5.88 -8.69
CA CYS A 328 -4.22 -6.62 -7.48
C CYS A 328 -3.61 -8.03 -7.45
N VAL A 329 -2.92 -8.36 -6.35
CA VAL A 329 -2.36 -9.69 -6.06
C VAL A 329 -3.19 -10.35 -4.96
N LEU A 330 -3.61 -11.60 -5.17
CA LEU A 330 -4.38 -12.37 -4.20
C LEU A 330 -3.53 -13.45 -3.52
N ALA A 331 -3.74 -13.69 -2.22
CA ALA A 331 -2.89 -14.58 -1.42
C ALA A 331 -3.36 -16.06 -1.38
N SER A 332 -4.43 -16.43 -2.09
CA SER A 332 -4.91 -17.83 -2.16
C SER A 332 -4.67 -18.47 -3.53
N GLU A 333 -4.46 -17.67 -4.56
CA GLU A 333 -4.33 -18.07 -5.96
C GLU A 333 -3.49 -16.99 -6.67
N LEU A 334 -2.47 -17.37 -7.47
CA LEU A 334 -1.54 -16.43 -8.11
C LEU A 334 -2.16 -15.71 -9.33
N TYR A 335 -3.35 -15.14 -9.16
CA TYR A 335 -3.99 -14.32 -10.18
C TYR A 335 -3.67 -12.84 -9.95
N LEU A 336 -3.06 -12.22 -10.97
CA LEU A 336 -3.00 -10.76 -11.08
C LEU A 336 -4.32 -10.28 -11.71
N PHE A 337 -5.15 -9.62 -10.92
CA PHE A 337 -6.32 -8.91 -11.45
C PHE A 337 -5.94 -7.48 -11.74
N ILE A 338 -5.98 -7.10 -13.03
CA ILE A 338 -5.83 -5.70 -13.45
C ILE A 338 -7.23 -5.13 -13.62
N TYR A 339 -7.64 -4.21 -12.74
CA TYR A 339 -8.91 -3.50 -12.90
C TYR A 339 -8.69 -2.23 -13.70
N PHE A 340 -9.51 -2.00 -14.72
CA PHE A 340 -9.66 -0.72 -15.37
C PHE A 340 -10.94 -0.07 -14.85
N CYS A 341 -10.81 0.98 -14.02
CA CYS A 341 -11.93 1.87 -13.72
C CYS A 341 -12.06 2.84 -14.89
N VAL A 342 -13.23 2.87 -15.54
CA VAL A 342 -13.64 3.77 -16.64
C VAL A 342 -14.69 4.73 -16.07
N PRO A 343 -14.81 5.98 -16.54
CA PRO A 343 -15.76 6.92 -15.96
C PRO A 343 -17.22 6.51 -16.23
N PHE A 344 -18.04 6.71 -15.19
CA PHE A 344 -19.48 6.99 -15.14
C PHE A 344 -20.53 6.32 -16.06
N TYR A 345 -20.20 5.49 -17.06
CA TYR A 345 -21.20 4.62 -17.71
C TYR A 345 -20.58 3.26 -18.09
N LEU A 346 -21.09 2.23 -17.39
CA LEU A 346 -20.97 0.79 -17.60
C LEU A 346 -19.56 0.15 -17.54
N PRO A 347 -19.35 -0.87 -16.67
CA PRO A 347 -18.07 -1.57 -16.56
C PRO A 347 -17.93 -2.62 -17.68
N TYR A 348 -16.70 -3.08 -17.90
CA TYR A 348 -16.27 -4.48 -18.12
C TYR A 348 -15.06 -4.54 -19.05
N LEU A 349 -13.89 -4.91 -18.52
CA LEU A 349 -12.97 -5.81 -19.24
C LEU A 349 -11.98 -6.47 -18.26
N TYR A 350 -12.05 -7.80 -18.18
CA TYR A 350 -11.10 -8.66 -17.48
C TYR A 350 -9.95 -9.00 -18.43
N VAL A 351 -8.71 -8.63 -18.08
CA VAL A 351 -7.52 -9.16 -18.76
C VAL A 351 -6.84 -10.15 -17.80
N ARG A 352 -7.04 -11.43 -18.09
CA ARG A 352 -6.36 -12.55 -17.42
C ARG A 352 -5.03 -12.77 -18.13
N LEU A 353 -3.91 -12.46 -17.49
CA LEU A 353 -2.60 -12.83 -18.02
C LEU A 353 -2.33 -14.31 -17.68
N PRO A 354 -1.97 -15.15 -18.66
CA PRO A 354 -1.53 -16.51 -18.39
C PRO A 354 -0.11 -16.45 -17.80
N CYS A 355 0.02 -16.46 -16.47
CA CYS A 355 1.26 -16.93 -15.85
C CYS A 355 1.25 -18.46 -15.91
N PRO A 356 2.37 -19.14 -16.21
CA PRO A 356 2.44 -20.60 -16.27
C PRO A 356 2.44 -21.13 -14.84
N LEU A 357 1.27 -21.19 -14.23
CA LEU A 357 0.96 -22.03 -13.08
C LEU A 357 -0.30 -22.83 -13.45
N PRO A 358 -0.41 -24.10 -13.05
CA PRO A 358 -1.40 -25.02 -13.62
C PRO A 358 -2.84 -24.53 -13.42
N PRO A 359 -3.76 -24.92 -14.33
CA PRO A 359 -4.97 -24.15 -14.59
C PRO A 359 -6.11 -24.56 -13.67
N PHE A 360 -6.64 -23.64 -12.88
CA PHE A 360 -8.04 -23.73 -12.43
C PHE A 360 -8.75 -22.40 -12.65
N PHE A 361 -9.37 -22.31 -13.82
CA PHE A 361 -10.19 -21.20 -14.26
C PHE A 361 -11.54 -21.23 -13.54
N TYR A 362 -11.88 -20.18 -12.78
CA TYR A 362 -13.27 -19.84 -12.51
C TYR A 362 -13.61 -18.50 -13.16
N LEU A 363 -14.47 -18.59 -14.19
CA LEU A 363 -15.22 -17.49 -14.75
C LEU A 363 -16.38 -17.22 -13.77
N LEU A 364 -16.41 -16.08 -13.09
CA LEU A 364 -17.63 -15.62 -12.42
C LEU A 364 -18.26 -14.54 -13.28
N THR A 365 -19.06 -14.99 -14.25
CA THR A 365 -20.10 -14.16 -14.86
C THR A 365 -21.26 -14.10 -13.87
N SER A 366 -21.54 -12.93 -13.32
CA SER A 366 -22.87 -12.69 -12.75
C SER A 366 -23.86 -12.60 -13.90
N ALA A 367 -24.46 -13.73 -14.26
CA ALA A 367 -25.71 -13.72 -15.01
C ALA A 367 -26.79 -13.10 -14.10
N ARG A 368 -27.36 -11.98 -14.52
CA ARG A 368 -28.73 -11.65 -14.14
C ARG A 368 -29.58 -11.74 -15.41
N SER A 369 -30.42 -12.77 -15.42
CA SER A 369 -31.74 -12.76 -16.05
C SER A 369 -32.59 -11.63 -15.50
#